data_AF-I0ZB24-F1
#
_entry.id   AF-I0ZB24-F1
#
_cell.length_a   1.000
_cell.length_b   1.000
_cell.length_c   1.000
_cell.angle_alpha   90.00
_cell.angle_beta   90.00
_cell.angle_gamma   90.00
#
_symmetry.space_group_name_H-M   'P 1'
#
loop_
_entity.id
_entity.type
_entity.pdbx_description
1 polymer ?
#
loop_
_entity_poly.entity_id
_entity_poly.type
_entity_poly.pdbx_seq_one_letter_code
_entity_poly.pdbx_strand_id
1 'polypeptide(L)'
;MQNERCTSFRQFSPAAAALVALLCAALLVALQALGDPELLSALMWGSAVQDKKALHPHGTAATFGVQDVSTVHMNEVKKEAVSLDGKGILLAPAPNLAAPAALKHKEKMGFMGVKVASAPAPSLGANSTVTGDAVLEEVDGTEVVYTRVAAPKAVLLLFHGCSHSALDWGRKSVTCPGCLGLPEELAIVRRAVARSYVPVAFSSSDKANRCWDAQWLDKSLDIPNVKQTFQKLAARERWEKLPVYALGASSGASMVLFLAMRMPLDGIVPQIMSLPPHMLEAKPTDPAAGKSWTYPPVYFVHMELDRATAQRVTADINVLKTKQGAWVTEKLIRPRPVSAELFLRIEGIDVKTAEAVHQTLKAAELLNATDFLKEDPRQTSTKWMPALKAIPGLAGISLEPESSPMFEELNLAWARHELISDHLDEVLDWLDARRRDGSAKLLAPLKPRRLLRYMLNDDDSLR
;
A
#
# COMPACT_ATOMS: atom_id res chain seq x y z
N MET A 1 -5.61 -43.67 25.50
CA MET A 1 -4.70 -44.39 24.59
C MET A 1 -4.61 -43.56 23.32
N GLN A 2 -3.79 -42.51 23.35
CA GLN A 2 -2.42 -42.46 22.81
C GLN A 2 -2.40 -42.50 21.27
N ASN A 3 -2.17 -41.33 20.66
CA ASN A 3 -1.14 -41.19 19.63
C ASN A 3 -0.72 -39.72 19.49
N GLU A 4 0.42 -39.42 20.09
CA GLU A 4 1.30 -38.31 19.74
C GLU A 4 2.03 -38.60 18.42
N ARG A 5 2.64 -37.55 17.86
CA ARG A 5 3.76 -37.50 16.89
C ARG A 5 3.39 -37.05 15.46
N CYS A 6 3.57 -35.75 15.23
CA CYS A 6 4.09 -35.22 13.96
C CYS A 6 5.25 -34.27 14.26
N THR A 7 6.42 -34.85 14.54
CA THR A 7 7.72 -34.19 14.47
C THR A 7 8.69 -35.11 13.74
N SER A 8 8.90 -34.87 12.44
CA SER A 8 10.19 -35.15 11.78
C SER A 8 10.19 -34.60 10.34
N PHE A 9 10.89 -33.49 10.11
CA PHE A 9 11.51 -33.23 8.83
C PHE A 9 12.76 -34.13 8.75
N ARG A 10 12.78 -35.09 7.81
CA ARG A 10 14.00 -35.85 7.50
C ARG A 10 14.85 -35.05 6.52
N GLN A 11 16.16 -35.04 6.77
CA GLN A 11 17.21 -34.60 5.86
C GLN A 11 17.12 -35.39 4.54
N PHE A 12 17.20 -34.70 3.41
CA PHE A 12 17.38 -35.34 2.10
C PHE A 12 18.70 -36.10 2.07
N SER A 13 18.73 -37.26 1.39
CA SER A 13 19.98 -37.93 1.10
C SER A 13 20.85 -37.04 0.19
N PRO A 14 22.20 -37.17 0.23
CA PRO A 14 23.09 -36.41 -0.65
C PRO A 14 22.74 -36.54 -2.14
N ALA A 15 22.21 -37.70 -2.55
CA ALA A 15 21.74 -37.96 -3.91
C ALA A 15 20.48 -37.14 -4.27
N ALA A 16 19.53 -36.98 -3.33
CA ALA A 16 18.35 -36.17 -3.54
C ALA A 16 18.68 -34.67 -3.59
N ALA A 17 19.63 -34.21 -2.76
CA ALA A 17 20.13 -32.83 -2.82
C ALA A 17 20.85 -32.54 -4.15
N ALA A 18 21.67 -33.48 -4.65
CA ALA A 18 22.33 -33.34 -5.94
C ALA A 18 21.35 -33.31 -7.11
N LEU A 19 20.28 -34.13 -7.06
CA LEU A 19 19.23 -34.14 -8.09
C LEU A 19 18.45 -32.82 -8.11
N VAL A 20 18.10 -32.27 -6.95
CA VAL A 20 17.43 -30.95 -6.84
C VAL A 20 18.35 -29.85 -7.39
N ALA A 21 19.63 -29.86 -7.06
CA ALA A 21 20.59 -28.89 -7.58
C ALA A 21 20.73 -28.96 -9.11
N LEU A 22 20.76 -30.17 -9.69
CA LEU A 22 20.80 -30.38 -11.14
C LEU A 22 19.52 -29.89 -11.83
N LEU A 23 18.34 -30.15 -11.24
CA LEU A 23 17.06 -29.68 -11.76
C LEU A 23 16.96 -28.14 -11.70
N CYS A 24 17.42 -27.51 -10.63
CA CYS A 24 17.49 -26.06 -10.52
C CYS A 24 18.45 -25.45 -11.54
N ALA A 25 19.63 -26.06 -11.76
CA ALA A 25 20.58 -25.59 -12.77
C ALA A 25 20.03 -25.73 -14.20
N ALA A 26 19.39 -26.86 -14.52
CA ALA A 26 18.76 -27.08 -15.82
C ALA A 26 17.60 -26.10 -16.08
N LEU A 27 16.80 -25.81 -15.06
CA LEU A 27 15.73 -24.81 -15.13
C LEU A 27 16.30 -23.40 -15.37
N LEU A 28 17.39 -23.03 -14.69
CA LEU A 28 18.03 -21.73 -14.87
C LEU A 28 18.57 -21.54 -16.29
N VAL A 29 19.20 -22.58 -16.86
CA VAL A 29 19.71 -22.58 -18.25
C VAL A 29 18.56 -22.49 -19.25
N ALA A 30 17.48 -23.23 -19.03
CA ALA A 30 16.28 -23.17 -19.88
C ALA A 30 15.64 -21.77 -19.85
N LEU A 31 15.59 -21.13 -18.68
CA LEU A 31 15.06 -19.77 -18.53
C LEU A 31 15.96 -18.71 -19.18
N GLN A 32 17.29 -18.86 -19.09
CA GLN A 32 18.22 -17.98 -19.78
C GLN A 32 18.12 -18.10 -21.31
N ALA A 33 17.89 -19.32 -21.83
CA ALA A 33 17.70 -19.54 -23.27
C ALA A 33 16.39 -18.94 -23.81
N LEU A 34 15.38 -18.74 -22.95
CA LEU A 34 14.10 -18.13 -23.33
C LEU A 34 14.15 -16.60 -23.40
N GLY A 35 15.25 -15.96 -22.96
CA GLY A 35 15.48 -14.53 -23.15
C GLY A 35 14.50 -13.60 -22.44
N ASP A 36 13.75 -14.09 -21.45
CA ASP A 36 12.75 -13.32 -20.72
C ASP A 36 13.29 -12.82 -19.36
N PRO A 37 13.63 -11.52 -19.23
CA PRO A 37 14.19 -10.95 -18.01
C PRO A 37 13.19 -10.86 -16.84
N GLU A 38 11.87 -10.98 -17.09
CA GLU A 38 10.86 -10.90 -16.01
C GLU A 38 10.78 -12.20 -15.19
N LEU A 39 10.96 -13.36 -15.83
CA LEU A 39 10.93 -14.66 -15.12
C LEU A 39 12.16 -14.87 -14.20
N LEU A 40 13.31 -14.34 -14.61
CA LEU A 40 14.54 -14.36 -13.82
C LEU A 40 14.45 -13.47 -12.57
N SER A 41 13.71 -12.36 -12.67
CA SER A 41 13.50 -11.43 -11.54
C SER A 41 12.56 -12.00 -10.47
N ALA A 42 11.55 -12.77 -10.87
CA ALA A 42 10.59 -13.40 -9.95
C ALA A 42 11.22 -14.50 -9.07
N LEU A 43 12.25 -15.21 -9.56
CA LEU A 43 12.95 -16.27 -8.80
C LEU A 43 13.96 -15.71 -7.80
N MET A 44 14.60 -14.58 -8.11
CA MET A 44 15.66 -13.99 -7.27
C MET A 44 15.11 -13.29 -6.02
N TRP A 45 13.83 -12.92 -6.00
CA TRP A 45 13.19 -12.28 -4.84
C TRP A 45 12.67 -13.27 -3.78
N GLY A 46 12.64 -14.58 -4.07
CA GLY A 46 12.12 -15.61 -3.16
C GLY A 46 13.13 -16.24 -2.18
N SER A 47 14.41 -15.85 -2.20
CA SER A 47 15.49 -16.58 -1.49
C SER A 47 16.36 -15.74 -0.55
N ALA A 48 15.81 -14.69 0.06
CA ALA A 48 16.58 -13.82 0.96
C ALA A 48 15.98 -13.69 2.37
N VAL A 49 15.64 -14.81 3.02
CA VAL A 49 15.66 -14.92 4.49
C VAL A 49 16.05 -16.36 4.86
N GLN A 50 17.29 -16.56 5.30
CA GLN A 50 17.65 -17.75 6.08
C GLN A 50 18.28 -17.33 7.40
N ASP A 51 17.69 -17.88 8.47
CA ASP A 51 17.97 -17.74 9.88
C ASP A 51 19.45 -17.78 10.26
N LYS A 52 19.86 -16.84 11.11
CA LYS A 52 20.95 -17.03 12.07
C LYS A 52 20.38 -16.97 13.48
N LYS A 53 20.08 -18.15 14.05
CA LYS A 53 20.01 -18.33 15.51
C LYS A 53 21.14 -19.25 15.99
N ALA A 54 21.67 -18.83 17.13
CA ALA A 54 22.88 -19.26 17.79
C ALA A 54 22.88 -20.73 18.27
N LEU A 55 24.08 -21.31 18.31
CA LEU A 55 24.44 -22.44 19.16
C LEU A 55 25.82 -22.16 19.78
N HIS A 56 25.87 -22.08 21.11
CA HIS A 56 27.09 -22.20 21.91
C HIS A 56 27.71 -23.59 21.72
N PRO A 57 29.02 -23.73 22.00
CA PRO A 57 29.42 -24.86 22.84
C PRO A 57 30.41 -24.50 23.95
N HIS A 58 30.18 -25.14 25.10
CA HIS A 58 31.19 -25.40 26.12
C HIS A 58 32.35 -26.22 25.55
N GLY A 59 33.56 -25.94 26.03
CA GLY A 59 34.80 -26.52 25.49
C GLY A 59 35.14 -27.93 25.96
N THR A 60 36.14 -28.50 25.29
CA THR A 60 37.22 -29.30 25.88
C THR A 60 38.39 -29.30 24.90
N ALA A 61 39.60 -29.20 25.45
CA ALA A 61 40.86 -29.07 24.74
C ALA A 61 41.33 -30.36 24.05
N ALA A 62 41.98 -30.22 22.90
CA ALA A 62 43.04 -31.11 22.45
C ALA A 62 44.01 -30.32 21.54
N THR A 63 45.23 -30.13 22.02
CA THR A 63 46.39 -29.61 21.31
C THR A 63 46.94 -30.65 20.33
N PHE A 64 47.18 -30.26 19.07
CA PHE A 64 48.27 -30.77 18.24
C PHE A 64 48.76 -29.64 17.32
N GLY A 65 50.08 -29.48 17.24
CA GLY A 65 50.74 -28.32 16.65
C GLY A 65 51.26 -28.51 15.22
N VAL A 66 51.59 -27.34 14.66
CA VAL A 66 52.65 -27.02 13.67
C VAL A 66 52.58 -27.71 12.29
N GLN A 67 52.31 -26.93 11.23
CA GLN A 67 53.34 -26.54 10.25
C GLN A 67 52.83 -25.52 9.22
N ASP A 68 53.79 -24.71 8.81
CA ASP A 68 53.76 -23.49 8.00
C ASP A 68 54.11 -23.83 6.54
N VAL A 69 53.34 -23.35 5.55
CA VAL A 69 53.76 -23.34 4.12
C VAL A 69 53.08 -22.18 3.36
N SER A 70 53.84 -21.09 3.21
CA SER A 70 54.03 -20.18 2.05
C SER A 70 52.93 -19.95 0.99
N THR A 71 52.64 -18.66 0.82
CA THR A 71 52.46 -17.87 -0.43
C THR A 71 52.50 -18.56 -1.80
N VAL A 72 51.47 -18.30 -2.63
CA VAL A 72 51.55 -18.30 -4.11
C VAL A 72 50.74 -17.14 -4.72
N HIS A 73 51.36 -16.47 -5.69
CA HIS A 73 50.88 -15.33 -6.49
C HIS A 73 49.59 -15.61 -7.30
N MET A 74 48.77 -14.57 -7.47
CA MET A 74 47.76 -14.48 -8.52
C MET A 74 48.41 -13.94 -9.80
N ASN A 75 48.32 -14.71 -10.89
CA ASN A 75 48.60 -14.25 -12.25
C ASN A 75 47.31 -14.19 -13.07
N GLU A 76 47.22 -13.12 -13.86
CA GLU A 76 46.24 -12.83 -14.89
C GLU A 76 46.06 -13.98 -15.89
N VAL A 77 44.82 -14.24 -16.30
CA VAL A 77 44.53 -15.03 -17.51
C VAL A 77 43.72 -14.19 -18.48
N LYS A 78 44.35 -13.93 -19.62
CA LYS A 78 43.83 -13.32 -20.84
C LYS A 78 42.75 -14.21 -21.45
N LYS A 79 41.67 -13.60 -21.95
CA LYS A 79 40.67 -14.27 -22.80
C LYS A 79 41.18 -14.29 -24.24
N GLU A 80 41.37 -15.49 -24.80
CA GLU A 80 41.47 -15.71 -26.24
C GLU A 80 40.10 -16.10 -26.81
N ALA A 81 39.81 -15.54 -27.99
CA ALA A 81 38.61 -15.76 -28.77
C ALA A 81 38.75 -17.02 -29.64
N VAL A 82 37.67 -17.79 -29.75
CA VAL A 82 37.53 -18.84 -30.77
C VAL A 82 36.47 -18.39 -31.78
N SER A 83 36.90 -18.31 -33.02
CA SER A 83 36.12 -18.07 -34.23
C SER A 83 35.39 -19.33 -34.66
N LEU A 84 34.13 -19.20 -35.10
CA LEU A 84 33.51 -20.10 -36.08
C LEU A 84 32.63 -19.30 -37.05
N ASP A 85 32.89 -19.55 -38.33
CA ASP A 85 32.24 -19.00 -39.53
C ASP A 85 30.75 -19.33 -39.64
N GLY A 86 30.02 -18.48 -40.37
CA GLY A 86 29.02 -18.97 -41.32
C GLY A 86 27.70 -18.21 -41.43
N LYS A 87 27.57 -17.50 -42.56
CA LYS A 87 26.33 -17.14 -43.29
C LYS A 87 25.56 -15.92 -42.79
N GLY A 88 25.81 -14.83 -43.50
CA GLY A 88 25.10 -13.57 -43.37
C GLY A 88 23.67 -13.59 -43.90
N ILE A 89 22.83 -12.82 -43.21
CA ILE A 89 21.62 -12.20 -43.75
C ILE A 89 21.81 -10.70 -43.55
N LEU A 90 21.87 -9.97 -44.66
CA LEU A 90 21.90 -8.51 -44.71
C LEU A 90 20.56 -7.96 -44.21
N LEU A 91 20.56 -7.27 -43.07
CA LEU A 91 19.50 -6.32 -42.70
C LEU A 91 20.09 -4.90 -42.80
N ALA A 92 19.43 -4.07 -43.58
CA ALA A 92 19.77 -2.68 -43.84
C ALA A 92 19.79 -1.84 -42.53
N PRO A 93 20.66 -0.81 -42.43
CA PRO A 93 20.65 0.08 -41.28
C PRO A 93 19.36 0.91 -41.25
N ALA A 94 18.73 0.94 -40.08
CA ALA A 94 17.60 1.82 -39.78
C ALA A 94 18.00 3.30 -39.95
N PRO A 95 17.13 4.16 -40.49
CA PRO A 95 17.43 5.57 -40.65
C PRO A 95 17.44 6.29 -39.29
N ASN A 96 18.45 7.14 -39.11
CA ASN A 96 18.57 8.12 -38.03
C ASN A 96 17.28 8.93 -37.88
N LEU A 97 16.58 8.78 -36.75
CA LEU A 97 15.56 9.73 -36.33
C LEU A 97 16.25 10.91 -35.63
N ALA A 98 16.34 12.01 -36.38
CA ALA A 98 16.77 13.30 -35.88
C ALA A 98 15.84 13.79 -34.77
N ALA A 99 16.45 14.33 -33.70
CA ALA A 99 15.75 15.05 -32.64
C ALA A 99 15.01 16.28 -33.21
N PRO A 100 13.75 16.54 -32.82
CA PRO A 100 13.06 17.74 -33.28
C PRO A 100 13.62 19.00 -32.61
N ALA A 101 13.81 20.01 -33.46
CA ALA A 101 14.37 21.31 -33.15
C ALA A 101 13.57 22.07 -32.08
N ALA A 102 14.32 22.70 -31.17
CA ALA A 102 13.82 23.63 -30.18
C ALA A 102 13.20 24.87 -30.84
N LEU A 103 11.86 25.00 -30.75
CA LEU A 103 11.14 26.23 -31.06
C LEU A 103 11.39 27.26 -29.95
N LYS A 104 12.18 28.29 -30.26
CA LYS A 104 12.36 29.49 -29.44
C LYS A 104 11.15 30.41 -29.61
N HIS A 105 10.17 30.32 -28.71
CA HIS A 105 9.23 31.42 -28.49
C HIS A 105 9.68 32.24 -27.27
N LYS A 106 10.15 33.46 -27.53
CA LYS A 106 10.30 34.51 -26.52
C LYS A 106 8.94 35.18 -26.34
N GLU A 107 8.20 34.82 -25.31
CA GLU A 107 7.17 35.69 -24.74
C GLU A 107 7.71 36.31 -23.46
N LYS A 108 7.77 37.64 -23.44
CA LYS A 108 7.98 38.44 -22.24
C LYS A 108 6.69 38.37 -21.43
N MET A 109 6.70 37.63 -20.32
CA MET A 109 5.71 37.83 -19.25
C MET A 109 6.40 38.39 -18.01
N GLY A 110 5.94 39.56 -17.60
CA GLY A 110 6.43 40.27 -16.43
C GLY A 110 6.16 39.48 -15.16
N PHE A 111 7.19 39.32 -14.34
CA PHE A 111 7.08 38.85 -12.97
C PHE A 111 6.36 39.93 -12.13
N MET A 112 5.06 39.77 -11.92
CA MET A 112 4.42 40.30 -10.71
C MET A 112 4.50 39.20 -9.65
N GLY A 113 5.24 39.48 -8.58
CA GLY A 113 5.40 38.59 -7.44
C GLY A 113 4.07 38.34 -6.76
N VAL A 114 3.49 37.16 -6.98
CA VAL A 114 2.42 36.63 -6.14
C VAL A 114 3.07 35.92 -4.97
N LYS A 115 2.97 36.50 -3.78
CA LYS A 115 3.18 35.77 -2.53
C LYS A 115 2.19 34.61 -2.50
N VAL A 116 2.67 33.40 -2.72
CA VAL A 116 1.89 32.18 -2.43
C VAL A 116 1.86 32.04 -0.91
N ALA A 117 0.77 32.49 -0.30
CA ALA A 117 0.45 32.10 1.06
C ALA A 117 0.16 30.60 1.04
N SER A 118 0.96 29.83 1.77
CA SER A 118 0.62 28.45 2.10
C SER A 118 -0.72 28.44 2.81
N ALA A 119 -1.73 27.85 2.21
CA ALA A 119 -2.99 27.60 2.89
C ALA A 119 -2.71 26.72 4.13
N PRO A 120 -3.20 27.08 5.31
CA PRO A 120 -3.05 26.25 6.49
C PRO A 120 -3.74 24.90 6.23
N ALA A 121 -3.04 23.81 6.57
CA ALA A 121 -3.67 22.50 6.66
C ALA A 121 -4.87 22.61 7.62
N PRO A 122 -6.03 21.99 7.32
CA PRO A 122 -7.15 22.01 8.23
C PRO A 122 -6.72 21.41 9.56
N SER A 123 -6.70 22.24 10.62
CA SER A 123 -6.44 21.80 11.97
C SER A 123 -7.54 20.82 12.37
N LEU A 124 -7.19 19.54 12.49
CA LEU A 124 -8.04 18.56 13.14
C LEU A 124 -8.20 19.00 14.60
N GLY A 125 -9.37 19.56 14.92
CA GLY A 125 -9.74 19.81 16.30
C GLY A 125 -9.68 18.50 17.08
N ALA A 126 -8.73 18.42 18.01
CA ALA A 126 -8.72 17.42 19.05
C ALA A 126 -9.94 17.66 19.96
N ASN A 127 -11.10 17.09 19.59
CA ASN A 127 -12.25 16.76 20.47
C ASN A 127 -13.53 16.40 19.67
N SER A 128 -13.40 15.60 18.61
CA SER A 128 -14.55 14.86 18.08
C SER A 128 -14.60 13.51 18.79
N THR A 129 -15.47 13.38 19.80
CA THR A 129 -15.80 12.09 20.42
C THR A 129 -16.50 11.22 19.37
N VAL A 130 -15.69 10.42 18.68
CA VAL A 130 -16.15 9.30 17.83
C VAL A 130 -17.03 8.41 18.70
N THR A 131 -18.32 8.36 18.40
CA THR A 131 -19.24 7.47 19.11
C THR A 131 -19.02 6.04 18.61
N GLY A 132 -18.42 5.21 19.45
CA GLY A 132 -18.24 3.77 19.25
C GLY A 132 -16.77 3.36 19.35
N ASP A 133 -16.44 2.53 20.34
CA ASP A 133 -15.14 1.86 20.37
C ASP A 133 -15.07 0.83 19.21
N ALA A 134 -13.86 0.66 18.67
CA ALA A 134 -13.59 -0.40 17.70
C ALA A 134 -13.87 -1.78 18.34
N VAL A 135 -14.52 -2.65 17.60
CA VAL A 135 -14.86 -4.01 18.01
C VAL A 135 -14.04 -4.98 17.19
N LEU A 136 -13.20 -5.75 17.87
CA LEU A 136 -12.49 -6.89 17.29
C LEU A 136 -13.34 -8.14 17.40
N GLU A 137 -13.49 -8.85 16.29
CA GLU A 137 -14.20 -10.11 16.23
C GLU A 137 -13.52 -11.05 15.22
N GLU A 138 -13.70 -12.35 15.42
CA GLU A 138 -13.40 -13.35 14.40
C GLU A 138 -14.72 -13.95 13.91
N VAL A 139 -14.97 -13.86 12.61
CA VAL A 139 -16.18 -14.39 11.96
C VAL A 139 -15.73 -15.44 10.94
N ASP A 140 -16.08 -16.70 11.19
CA ASP A 140 -15.68 -17.85 10.35
C ASP A 140 -14.16 -17.89 10.04
N GLY A 141 -13.31 -17.58 11.02
CA GLY A 141 -11.85 -17.54 10.83
C GLY A 141 -11.31 -16.26 10.19
N THR A 142 -12.19 -15.30 9.86
CA THR A 142 -11.78 -13.98 9.36
C THR A 142 -11.77 -12.97 10.51
N GLU A 143 -10.59 -12.43 10.81
CA GLU A 143 -10.44 -11.33 11.76
C GLU A 143 -10.98 -10.03 11.15
N VAL A 144 -11.85 -9.38 11.91
CA VAL A 144 -12.50 -8.13 11.52
C VAL A 144 -12.47 -7.11 12.65
N VAL A 145 -12.29 -5.84 12.27
CA VAL A 145 -12.40 -4.71 13.18
C VAL A 145 -13.44 -3.74 12.61
N TYR A 146 -14.47 -3.41 13.39
CA TYR A 146 -15.49 -2.47 12.94
C TYR A 146 -15.89 -1.49 14.03
N THR A 147 -16.36 -0.31 13.61
CA THR A 147 -16.89 0.70 14.53
C THR A 147 -18.39 0.88 14.31
N ARG A 148 -19.18 0.67 15.37
CA ARG A 148 -20.64 0.86 15.28
C ARG A 148 -20.99 2.34 15.18
N VAL A 149 -21.97 2.64 14.33
CA VAL A 149 -22.53 3.98 14.16
C VAL A 149 -24.04 3.88 14.40
N ALA A 150 -24.61 4.78 15.19
CA ALA A 150 -26.01 4.69 15.61
C ALA A 150 -27.02 4.83 14.46
N ALA A 151 -26.75 5.70 13.50
CA ALA A 151 -27.58 5.93 12.32
C ALA A 151 -26.74 5.86 11.04
N PRO A 152 -26.31 4.65 10.64
CA PRO A 152 -25.37 4.49 9.54
C PRO A 152 -26.04 4.78 8.21
N LYS A 153 -25.36 5.54 7.34
CA LYS A 153 -25.85 5.85 5.97
C LYS A 153 -25.25 4.95 4.89
N ALA A 154 -24.11 4.32 5.20
CA ALA A 154 -23.32 3.46 4.33
C ALA A 154 -22.33 2.63 5.16
N VAL A 155 -21.80 1.57 4.55
CA VAL A 155 -20.66 0.79 5.03
C VAL A 155 -19.44 1.12 4.18
N LEU A 156 -18.28 1.27 4.83
CA LEU A 156 -16.98 1.38 4.18
C LEU A 156 -16.13 0.16 4.55
N LEU A 157 -15.95 -0.76 3.62
CA LEU A 157 -15.07 -1.91 3.75
C LEU A 157 -13.61 -1.45 3.58
N LEU A 158 -12.72 -1.91 4.45
CA LEU A 158 -11.33 -1.43 4.54
C LEU A 158 -10.36 -2.60 4.40
N PHE A 159 -9.37 -2.43 3.51
CA PHE A 159 -8.41 -3.47 3.13
C PHE A 159 -6.97 -2.95 3.24
N HIS A 160 -6.21 -3.55 4.15
CA HIS A 160 -4.84 -3.15 4.45
C HIS A 160 -3.84 -3.50 3.33
N GLY A 161 -2.65 -2.91 3.37
CA GLY A 161 -1.50 -3.34 2.54
C GLY A 161 -0.80 -4.59 3.08
N CYS A 162 0.20 -5.11 2.38
CA CYS A 162 1.00 -6.23 2.90
C CYS A 162 1.62 -5.91 4.27
N SER A 163 1.88 -6.91 5.11
CA SER A 163 2.40 -6.78 6.50
C SER A 163 1.43 -6.19 7.54
N HIS A 164 0.30 -5.62 7.11
CA HIS A 164 -0.71 -4.98 7.96
C HIS A 164 -1.89 -5.91 8.28
N SER A 165 -2.87 -5.44 9.06
CA SER A 165 -4.06 -6.22 9.41
C SER A 165 -5.28 -5.34 9.73
N ALA A 166 -6.44 -5.95 10.00
CA ALA A 166 -7.62 -5.23 10.51
C ALA A 166 -7.32 -4.47 11.83
N LEU A 167 -6.36 -4.95 12.63
CA LEU A 167 -6.00 -4.37 13.92
C LEU A 167 -5.42 -2.95 13.82
N ASP A 168 -4.96 -2.54 12.64
CA ASP A 168 -4.41 -1.20 12.40
C ASP A 168 -5.52 -0.13 12.40
N TRP A 169 -6.76 -0.54 12.14
CA TRP A 169 -7.93 0.34 11.95
C TRP A 169 -8.72 0.65 13.23
N GLY A 170 -8.32 0.10 14.37
CA GLY A 170 -8.95 0.39 15.64
C GLY A 170 -7.94 0.88 16.67
N ARG A 171 -8.43 1.55 17.72
CA ARG A 171 -7.60 1.87 18.88
C ARG A 171 -7.60 0.71 19.86
N LYS A 172 -6.49 0.54 20.57
CA LYS A 172 -6.42 -0.40 21.67
C LYS A 172 -7.47 -0.06 22.74
N SER A 173 -8.37 -0.99 23.02
CA SER A 173 -9.45 -0.81 23.99
C SER A 173 -9.85 -2.16 24.61
N VAL A 174 -10.84 -2.16 25.49
CA VAL A 174 -11.41 -3.41 26.04
C VAL A 174 -12.06 -4.26 24.93
N THR A 175 -12.68 -3.61 23.94
CA THR A 175 -13.36 -4.28 22.81
C THR A 175 -12.43 -4.54 21.62
N CYS A 176 -11.22 -3.97 21.62
CA CYS A 176 -10.15 -4.32 20.69
C CYS A 176 -8.78 -4.34 21.40
N PRO A 177 -8.48 -5.36 22.22
CA PRO A 177 -7.23 -5.39 22.99
C PRO A 177 -5.98 -5.56 22.12
N GLY A 178 -6.13 -6.14 20.92
CA GLY A 178 -5.05 -6.35 19.94
C GLY A 178 -4.87 -5.21 18.94
N CYS A 179 -5.74 -4.21 18.94
CA CYS A 179 -5.64 -3.08 18.01
C CYS A 179 -4.34 -2.30 18.21
N LEU A 180 -3.74 -1.89 17.09
CA LEU A 180 -2.52 -1.06 17.05
C LEU A 180 -2.87 0.41 16.88
N GLY A 181 -3.74 0.72 15.91
CA GLY A 181 -4.18 2.07 15.63
C GLY A 181 -3.11 2.91 14.92
N LEU A 182 -2.90 2.63 13.64
CA LEU A 182 -1.94 3.38 12.82
C LEU A 182 -2.54 4.73 12.37
N PRO A 183 -1.71 5.77 12.21
CA PRO A 183 -2.17 7.14 11.99
C PRO A 183 -3.18 7.28 10.83
N GLU A 184 -2.87 6.73 9.66
CA GLU A 184 -3.71 6.92 8.48
C GLU A 184 -5.01 6.13 8.55
N GLU A 185 -4.95 4.91 9.04
CA GLU A 185 -6.10 4.03 9.27
C GLU A 185 -7.06 4.65 10.28
N LEU A 186 -6.55 5.11 11.43
CA LEU A 186 -7.37 5.78 12.45
C LEU A 186 -7.96 7.08 11.91
N ALA A 187 -7.20 7.83 11.11
CA ALA A 187 -7.69 9.07 10.52
C ALA A 187 -8.78 8.81 9.46
N ILE A 188 -8.72 7.69 8.72
CA ILE A 188 -9.80 7.23 7.85
C ILE A 188 -11.03 6.83 8.66
N VAL A 189 -10.87 5.98 9.69
CA VAL A 189 -11.97 5.53 10.56
C VAL A 189 -12.68 6.72 11.20
N ARG A 190 -11.94 7.67 11.78
CA ARG A 190 -12.51 8.87 12.42
C ARG A 190 -13.35 9.69 11.45
N ARG A 191 -12.84 9.96 10.24
CA ARG A 191 -13.56 10.72 9.20
C ARG A 191 -14.77 9.96 8.65
N ALA A 192 -14.65 8.64 8.46
CA ALA A 192 -15.76 7.79 8.03
C ALA A 192 -16.92 7.82 9.06
N VAL A 193 -16.61 7.60 10.34
CA VAL A 193 -17.59 7.63 11.42
C VAL A 193 -18.22 9.01 11.58
N ALA A 194 -17.43 10.09 11.50
CA ALA A 194 -17.93 11.47 11.55
C ALA A 194 -18.96 11.76 10.43
N ARG A 195 -18.88 11.02 9.31
CA ARG A 195 -19.81 11.11 8.19
C ARG A 195 -20.88 10.01 8.18
N SER A 196 -21.05 9.31 9.30
CA SER A 196 -22.01 8.22 9.49
C SER A 196 -21.80 6.99 8.58
N TYR A 197 -20.56 6.74 8.17
CA TYR A 197 -20.18 5.46 7.57
C TYR A 197 -19.78 4.49 8.67
N VAL A 198 -20.12 3.21 8.50
CA VAL A 198 -19.59 2.12 9.32
C VAL A 198 -18.29 1.63 8.69
N PRO A 199 -17.12 1.90 9.27
CA PRO A 199 -15.87 1.27 8.83
C PRO A 199 -15.82 -0.19 9.26
N VAL A 200 -15.48 -1.09 8.34
CA VAL A 200 -15.29 -2.52 8.58
C VAL A 200 -13.99 -2.96 7.93
N ALA A 201 -12.96 -3.19 8.73
CA ALA A 201 -11.66 -3.66 8.29
C ALA A 201 -11.57 -5.18 8.39
N PHE A 202 -10.90 -5.79 7.41
CA PHE A 202 -10.70 -7.24 7.31
C PHE A 202 -9.20 -7.54 7.30
N SER A 203 -8.81 -8.65 7.92
CA SER A 203 -7.46 -9.21 7.76
C SER A 203 -7.45 -10.24 6.64
N SER A 204 -6.38 -10.26 5.84
CA SER A 204 -6.20 -11.28 4.81
C SER A 204 -5.99 -12.69 5.40
N SER A 205 -6.20 -13.70 4.55
CA SER A 205 -6.05 -15.12 4.90
C SER A 205 -4.58 -15.52 5.02
N ASP A 206 -3.68 -14.89 4.25
CA ASP A 206 -2.23 -15.09 4.39
C ASP A 206 -1.72 -14.44 5.67
N LYS A 207 -1.56 -15.22 6.74
CA LYS A 207 -1.06 -14.71 8.02
C LYS A 207 0.45 -14.45 8.04
N ALA A 208 1.19 -14.96 7.06
CA ALA A 208 2.65 -14.84 7.01
C ALA A 208 3.08 -13.51 6.38
N ASN A 209 2.63 -13.23 5.15
CA ASN A 209 2.95 -11.97 4.47
C ASN A 209 1.86 -10.91 4.67
N ARG A 210 0.68 -11.32 5.15
CA ARG A 210 -0.48 -10.43 5.34
C ARG A 210 -0.81 -9.65 4.08
N CYS A 211 -0.68 -10.31 2.94
CA CYS A 211 -1.10 -9.79 1.65
C CYS A 211 -2.43 -10.41 1.25
N TRP A 212 -3.16 -9.72 0.37
CA TRP A 212 -4.39 -10.23 -0.21
C TRP A 212 -4.11 -11.13 -1.42
N ASP A 213 -4.87 -12.23 -1.53
CA ASP A 213 -4.89 -13.08 -2.71
C ASP A 213 -5.74 -12.44 -3.81
N ALA A 214 -5.11 -11.54 -4.56
CA ALA A 214 -5.71 -10.83 -5.69
C ALA A 214 -5.07 -11.23 -7.04
N GLN A 215 -4.45 -12.42 -7.13
CA GLN A 215 -3.72 -12.84 -8.33
C GLN A 215 -4.62 -13.49 -9.39
N TRP A 216 -5.66 -14.23 -8.98
CA TRP A 216 -6.47 -15.02 -9.89
C TRP A 216 -7.95 -14.97 -9.53
N LEU A 217 -8.78 -14.42 -10.43
CA LEU A 217 -10.21 -14.18 -10.24
C LEU A 217 -11.01 -15.35 -9.63
N ASP A 218 -10.69 -16.59 -10.01
CA ASP A 218 -11.41 -17.80 -9.57
C ASP A 218 -10.73 -18.61 -8.48
N LYS A 219 -9.58 -18.18 -7.97
CA LYS A 219 -8.80 -18.93 -6.97
C LYS A 219 -8.56 -18.19 -5.66
N SER A 220 -9.00 -16.93 -5.57
CA SER A 220 -8.84 -16.12 -4.37
C SER A 220 -9.50 -16.78 -3.16
N LEU A 221 -8.72 -16.99 -2.09
CA LEU A 221 -9.26 -17.41 -0.78
C LEU A 221 -9.93 -16.25 -0.04
N ASP A 222 -9.48 -15.02 -0.25
CA ASP A 222 -9.96 -13.86 0.50
C ASP A 222 -11.34 -13.38 0.06
N ILE A 223 -11.64 -13.45 -1.24
CA ILE A 223 -12.93 -13.00 -1.78
C ILE A 223 -14.14 -13.73 -1.15
N PRO A 224 -14.19 -15.08 -1.12
CA PRO A 224 -15.31 -15.76 -0.45
C PRO A 224 -15.35 -15.47 1.05
N ASN A 225 -14.20 -15.40 1.73
CA ASN A 225 -14.12 -15.11 3.17
C ASN A 225 -14.69 -13.73 3.50
N VAL A 226 -14.29 -12.70 2.76
CA VAL A 226 -14.78 -11.33 2.92
C VAL A 226 -16.27 -11.24 2.63
N LYS A 227 -16.74 -11.84 1.52
CA LYS A 227 -18.17 -11.86 1.16
C LYS A 227 -19.01 -12.49 2.26
N GLN A 228 -18.65 -13.68 2.71
CA GLN A 228 -19.38 -14.42 3.73
C GLN A 228 -19.39 -13.69 5.07
N THR A 229 -18.22 -13.20 5.50
CA THR A 229 -18.08 -12.45 6.75
C THR A 229 -18.92 -11.19 6.72
N PHE A 230 -18.81 -10.40 5.65
CA PHE A 230 -19.60 -9.18 5.51
C PHE A 230 -21.11 -9.47 5.48
N GLN A 231 -21.55 -10.50 4.76
CA GLN A 231 -22.97 -10.87 4.73
C GLN A 231 -23.51 -11.21 6.12
N LYS A 232 -22.76 -11.93 6.94
CA LYS A 232 -23.14 -12.26 8.33
C LYS A 232 -23.19 -11.01 9.21
N LEU A 233 -22.17 -10.16 9.13
CA LEU A 233 -22.14 -8.89 9.87
C LEU A 233 -23.30 -7.98 9.45
N ALA A 234 -23.52 -7.83 8.14
CA ALA A 234 -24.59 -6.99 7.61
C ALA A 234 -25.97 -7.49 8.04
N ALA A 235 -26.21 -8.80 8.04
CA ALA A 235 -27.46 -9.38 8.53
C ALA A 235 -27.69 -9.13 10.03
N ARG A 236 -26.62 -9.27 10.83
CA ARG A 236 -26.70 -9.09 12.29
C ARG A 236 -26.91 -7.62 12.68
N GLU A 237 -26.16 -6.72 12.05
CA GLU A 237 -26.12 -5.30 12.38
C GLU A 237 -27.12 -4.46 11.55
N ARG A 238 -27.90 -5.12 10.68
CA ARG A 238 -28.95 -4.54 9.81
C ARG A 238 -28.41 -3.56 8.75
N TRP A 239 -27.29 -3.90 8.12
CA TRP A 239 -26.64 -3.10 7.08
C TRP A 239 -26.97 -3.54 5.65
N GLU A 240 -27.83 -4.53 5.44
CA GLU A 240 -28.05 -5.16 4.12
C GLU A 240 -28.65 -4.22 3.08
N LYS A 241 -29.30 -3.15 3.53
CA LYS A 241 -29.89 -2.10 2.68
C LYS A 241 -29.00 -0.86 2.56
N LEU A 242 -27.87 -0.85 3.27
CA LEU A 242 -26.91 0.25 3.20
C LEU A 242 -26.00 0.05 2.00
N PRO A 243 -25.66 1.14 1.32
CA PRO A 243 -24.61 1.11 0.33
C PRO A 243 -23.25 0.79 0.88
N VAL A 244 -22.53 0.05 0.06
CA VAL A 244 -21.28 -0.61 0.43
C VAL A 244 -20.20 -0.07 -0.48
N TYR A 245 -19.31 0.70 0.13
CA TYR A 245 -18.11 1.20 -0.51
C TYR A 245 -16.91 0.39 -0.03
N ALA A 246 -15.84 0.36 -0.81
CA ALA A 246 -14.59 -0.28 -0.40
C ALA A 246 -13.40 0.65 -0.63
N LEU A 247 -12.47 0.69 0.33
CA LEU A 247 -11.20 1.38 0.22
C LEU A 247 -10.10 0.40 0.58
N GLY A 248 -9.03 0.38 -0.21
CA GLY A 248 -7.86 -0.43 0.12
C GLY A 248 -6.58 0.24 -0.34
N ALA A 249 -5.46 -0.17 0.25
CA ALA A 249 -4.12 0.31 -0.11
C ALA A 249 -3.18 -0.84 -0.45
N SER A 250 -2.29 -0.62 -1.42
CA SER A 250 -1.32 -1.61 -1.90
C SER A 250 -2.01 -2.93 -2.31
N SER A 251 -1.67 -4.08 -1.74
CA SER A 251 -2.40 -5.33 -2.01
C SER A 251 -3.90 -5.25 -1.69
N GLY A 252 -4.29 -4.43 -0.72
CA GLY A 252 -5.70 -4.11 -0.43
C GLY A 252 -6.38 -3.30 -1.54
N ALA A 253 -5.64 -2.47 -2.28
CA ALA A 253 -6.17 -1.79 -3.46
C ALA A 253 -6.42 -2.75 -4.63
N SER A 254 -5.51 -3.71 -4.84
CA SER A 254 -5.75 -4.83 -5.75
C SER A 254 -6.97 -5.64 -5.31
N MET A 255 -7.12 -5.89 -4.01
CA MET A 255 -8.29 -6.58 -3.44
C MET A 255 -9.60 -5.84 -3.71
N VAL A 256 -9.70 -4.52 -3.55
CA VAL A 256 -10.97 -3.82 -3.83
C VAL A 256 -11.31 -3.77 -5.32
N LEU A 257 -10.30 -3.64 -6.20
CA LEU A 257 -10.50 -3.73 -7.65
C LEU A 257 -11.03 -5.11 -8.04
N PHE A 258 -10.51 -6.15 -7.39
CA PHE A 258 -10.92 -7.53 -7.59
C PHE A 258 -12.30 -7.80 -6.99
N LEU A 259 -12.55 -7.35 -5.75
CA LEU A 259 -13.81 -7.53 -5.04
C LEU A 259 -14.98 -6.95 -5.83
N ALA A 260 -14.79 -5.79 -6.47
CA ALA A 260 -15.78 -5.19 -7.37
C ALA A 260 -16.19 -6.07 -8.56
N MET A 261 -15.34 -7.04 -8.95
CA MET A 261 -15.66 -8.04 -9.97
C MET A 261 -16.52 -9.18 -9.44
N ARG A 262 -16.55 -9.41 -8.12
CA ARG A 262 -17.16 -10.60 -7.47
C ARG A 262 -18.23 -10.31 -6.43
N MET A 263 -18.38 -9.03 -6.07
CA MET A 263 -19.40 -8.53 -5.17
C MET A 263 -19.89 -7.17 -5.69
N PRO A 264 -21.21 -6.92 -5.73
CA PRO A 264 -21.73 -5.61 -6.08
C PRO A 264 -21.34 -4.59 -4.98
N LEU A 265 -20.74 -3.48 -5.40
CA LEU A 265 -20.35 -2.36 -4.55
C LEU A 265 -20.91 -1.06 -5.17
N ASP A 266 -21.11 -0.04 -4.35
CA ASP A 266 -21.62 1.27 -4.78
C ASP A 266 -20.50 2.23 -5.21
N GLY A 267 -19.25 1.88 -4.94
CA GLY A 267 -18.07 2.65 -5.31
C GLY A 267 -16.81 2.11 -4.61
N ILE A 268 -15.65 2.29 -5.24
CA ILE A 268 -14.37 1.81 -4.71
C ILE A 268 -13.27 2.88 -4.75
N VAL A 269 -12.32 2.75 -3.81
CA VAL A 269 -11.20 3.66 -3.60
C VAL A 269 -9.90 2.85 -3.51
N PRO A 270 -9.35 2.39 -4.65
CA PRO A 270 -8.04 1.77 -4.69
C PRO A 270 -6.95 2.85 -4.53
N GLN A 271 -6.13 2.69 -3.50
CA GLN A 271 -4.95 3.52 -3.26
C GLN A 271 -3.67 2.78 -3.63
N ILE A 272 -2.73 3.46 -4.30
CA ILE A 272 -1.33 3.03 -4.49
C ILE A 272 -1.12 1.61 -5.03
N MET A 273 -2.06 1.09 -5.83
CA MET A 273 -1.89 -0.17 -6.55
C MET A 273 -2.85 -0.28 -7.73
N SER A 274 -2.53 -1.19 -8.63
CA SER A 274 -3.31 -1.57 -9.80
C SER A 274 -3.67 -3.07 -9.74
N LEU A 275 -4.44 -3.54 -10.72
CA LEU A 275 -4.48 -4.92 -11.14
C LEU A 275 -3.79 -5.09 -12.50
N PRO A 276 -3.49 -6.33 -12.92
CA PRO A 276 -3.20 -6.60 -14.31
C PRO A 276 -4.43 -6.24 -15.18
N PRO A 277 -4.29 -5.41 -16.23
CA PRO A 277 -5.43 -4.86 -16.96
C PRO A 277 -6.41 -5.91 -17.53
N HIS A 278 -5.90 -7.07 -17.96
CA HIS A 278 -6.74 -8.17 -18.48
C HIS A 278 -7.76 -8.70 -17.46
N MET A 279 -7.50 -8.57 -16.15
CA MET A 279 -8.47 -8.95 -15.11
C MET A 279 -9.65 -7.98 -15.03
N LEU A 280 -9.41 -6.72 -15.38
CA LEU A 280 -10.42 -5.67 -15.42
C LEU A 280 -11.19 -5.65 -16.75
N GLU A 281 -10.87 -6.51 -17.71
CA GLU A 281 -11.64 -6.65 -18.96
C GLU A 281 -12.82 -7.62 -18.82
N ALA A 282 -12.77 -8.54 -17.85
CA ALA A 282 -13.84 -9.49 -17.60
C ALA A 282 -15.11 -8.78 -17.12
N LYS A 283 -16.28 -9.38 -17.33
CA LYS A 283 -17.54 -8.82 -16.80
C LYS A 283 -17.66 -9.10 -15.30
N PRO A 284 -18.01 -8.11 -14.46
CA PRO A 284 -18.34 -8.36 -13.06
C PRO A 284 -19.49 -9.35 -12.91
N THR A 285 -19.28 -10.36 -12.09
CA THR A 285 -20.21 -11.47 -11.92
C THR A 285 -20.05 -12.14 -10.56
N ASP A 286 -21.15 -12.68 -10.04
CA ASP A 286 -21.13 -13.67 -8.98
C ASP A 286 -21.44 -15.02 -9.63
N PRO A 287 -20.42 -15.85 -9.94
CA PRO A 287 -20.64 -17.14 -10.58
C PRO A 287 -21.53 -18.07 -9.77
N ALA A 288 -21.48 -18.00 -8.44
CA ALA A 288 -22.29 -18.84 -7.57
C ALA A 288 -23.79 -18.46 -7.63
N ALA A 289 -24.08 -17.17 -7.85
CA ALA A 289 -25.46 -16.66 -7.97
C ALA A 289 -25.95 -16.49 -9.41
N GLY A 290 -25.07 -16.64 -10.42
CA GLY A 290 -25.37 -16.38 -11.83
C GLY A 290 -25.75 -14.92 -12.11
N LYS A 291 -25.28 -13.97 -11.29
CA LYS A 291 -25.65 -12.53 -11.38
C LYS A 291 -24.50 -11.72 -11.96
N SER A 292 -24.80 -10.67 -12.71
CA SER A 292 -23.81 -9.71 -13.20
C SER A 292 -24.27 -8.27 -12.95
N TRP A 293 -23.33 -7.34 -12.90
CA TRP A 293 -23.58 -5.91 -12.64
C TRP A 293 -22.63 -5.02 -13.44
N THR A 294 -22.89 -3.72 -13.38
CA THR A 294 -21.97 -2.70 -13.90
C THR A 294 -20.85 -2.46 -12.90
N TYR A 295 -19.60 -2.38 -13.38
CA TYR A 295 -18.47 -2.07 -12.53
C TYR A 295 -18.68 -0.73 -11.80
N PRO A 296 -18.42 -0.66 -10.48
CA PRO A 296 -18.72 0.53 -9.69
C PRO A 296 -17.90 1.76 -10.10
N PRO A 297 -18.33 2.99 -9.73
CA PRO A 297 -17.47 4.15 -9.79
C PRO A 297 -16.16 3.94 -9.01
N VAL A 298 -15.05 4.42 -9.56
CA VAL A 298 -13.70 4.26 -9.01
C VAL A 298 -13.07 5.62 -8.75
N TYR A 299 -12.57 5.83 -7.54
CA TYR A 299 -11.73 6.98 -7.19
C TYR A 299 -10.32 6.48 -6.88
N PHE A 300 -9.42 6.55 -7.86
CA PHE A 300 -8.01 6.20 -7.65
C PHE A 300 -7.30 7.28 -6.83
N VAL A 301 -6.46 6.83 -5.90
CA VAL A 301 -5.46 7.69 -5.26
C VAL A 301 -4.10 7.04 -5.46
N HIS A 302 -3.12 7.76 -5.99
CA HIS A 302 -1.77 7.23 -6.13
C HIS A 302 -0.73 8.35 -6.03
N MET A 303 0.54 7.98 -5.90
CA MET A 303 1.58 8.92 -5.52
C MET A 303 2.61 9.14 -6.63
N GLU A 304 3.06 10.38 -6.76
CA GLU A 304 3.92 10.85 -7.86
C GLU A 304 5.29 10.15 -7.91
N LEU A 305 5.87 9.81 -6.75
CA LEU A 305 7.16 9.11 -6.70
C LEU A 305 7.02 7.59 -6.79
N ASP A 306 5.81 7.04 -6.75
CA ASP A 306 5.54 5.63 -7.06
C ASP A 306 5.28 5.40 -8.55
N ARG A 307 6.27 5.78 -9.37
CA ARG A 307 6.13 5.92 -10.83
C ARG A 307 5.67 4.64 -11.53
N ALA A 308 6.22 3.50 -11.14
CA ALA A 308 5.88 2.22 -11.76
C ALA A 308 4.40 1.86 -11.48
N THR A 309 3.94 2.09 -10.25
CA THR A 309 2.53 1.88 -9.88
C THR A 309 1.63 2.89 -10.56
N ALA A 310 1.99 4.17 -10.59
CA ALA A 310 1.22 5.22 -11.27
C ALA A 310 1.00 4.91 -12.77
N GLN A 311 2.01 4.35 -13.44
CA GLN A 311 1.87 3.88 -14.83
C GLN A 311 0.86 2.74 -14.95
N ARG A 312 0.88 1.76 -14.05
CA ARG A 312 -0.09 0.66 -14.07
C ARG A 312 -1.51 1.12 -13.71
N VAL A 313 -1.64 2.04 -12.75
CA VAL A 313 -2.93 2.69 -12.43
C VAL A 313 -3.48 3.42 -13.67
N THR A 314 -2.63 4.09 -14.45
CA THR A 314 -3.05 4.71 -15.71
C THR A 314 -3.61 3.68 -16.69
N ALA A 315 -3.01 2.48 -16.78
CA ALA A 315 -3.52 1.40 -17.61
C ALA A 315 -4.89 0.90 -17.13
N ASP A 316 -5.07 0.72 -15.82
CA ASP A 316 -6.35 0.33 -15.22
C ASP A 316 -7.44 1.36 -15.47
N ILE A 317 -7.14 2.65 -15.28
CA ILE A 317 -8.07 3.75 -15.56
C ILE A 317 -8.57 3.67 -17.01
N ASN A 318 -7.69 3.37 -17.96
CA ASN A 318 -8.06 3.24 -19.37
C ASN A 318 -8.98 2.03 -19.60
N VAL A 319 -8.67 0.85 -19.04
CA VAL A 319 -9.54 -0.33 -19.17
C VAL A 319 -10.90 -0.10 -18.50
N LEU A 320 -10.93 0.45 -17.29
CA LEU A 320 -12.16 0.73 -16.57
C LEU A 320 -13.06 1.72 -17.33
N LYS A 321 -12.50 2.78 -17.91
CA LYS A 321 -13.27 3.74 -18.72
C LYS A 321 -13.75 3.12 -20.03
N THR A 322 -12.90 2.39 -20.74
CA THR A 322 -13.18 1.97 -22.14
C THR A 322 -13.84 0.60 -22.28
N LYS A 323 -13.58 -0.32 -21.35
CA LYS A 323 -14.10 -1.70 -21.37
C LYS A 323 -15.22 -1.91 -20.37
N GLN A 324 -15.10 -1.35 -19.16
CA GLN A 324 -16.15 -1.46 -18.14
C GLN A 324 -17.20 -0.34 -18.22
N GLY A 325 -16.89 0.78 -18.88
CA GLY A 325 -17.76 1.96 -18.87
C GLY A 325 -17.88 2.59 -17.47
N ALA A 326 -16.91 2.35 -16.59
CA ALA A 326 -16.93 2.83 -15.22
C ALA A 326 -16.65 4.34 -15.16
N TRP A 327 -17.23 4.99 -14.16
CA TRP A 327 -16.90 6.37 -13.83
C TRP A 327 -15.62 6.39 -13.00
N VAL A 328 -14.56 6.98 -13.56
CA VAL A 328 -13.25 6.95 -12.91
C VAL A 328 -12.74 8.36 -12.66
N THR A 329 -12.38 8.65 -11.41
CA THR A 329 -11.67 9.86 -10.96
C THR A 329 -10.31 9.46 -10.39
N GLU A 330 -9.35 10.38 -10.44
CA GLU A 330 -7.97 10.14 -10.02
C GLU A 330 -7.48 11.31 -9.18
N LYS A 331 -6.75 10.99 -8.10
CA LYS A 331 -5.99 11.93 -7.29
C LYS A 331 -4.52 11.52 -7.26
N LEU A 332 -3.68 12.37 -7.82
CA LEU A 332 -2.22 12.26 -7.73
C LEU A 332 -1.72 13.02 -6.48
N ILE A 333 -1.07 12.31 -5.59
CA ILE A 333 -0.43 12.85 -4.38
C ILE A 333 1.01 13.20 -4.70
N ARG A 334 1.40 14.43 -4.37
CA ARG A 334 2.78 14.92 -4.55
C ARG A 334 3.53 14.90 -3.23
N PRO A 335 4.87 14.85 -3.27
CA PRO A 335 5.67 15.05 -2.08
C PRO A 335 5.30 16.36 -1.38
N ARG A 336 5.46 16.39 -0.07
CA ARG A 336 5.20 17.56 0.78
C ARG A 336 6.37 17.80 1.74
N PRO A 337 6.53 19.03 2.25
CA PRO A 337 7.41 19.28 3.37
C PRO A 337 7.03 18.41 4.56
N VAL A 338 8.04 17.90 5.26
CA VAL A 338 7.88 17.30 6.59
C VAL A 338 7.70 18.46 7.57
N SER A 339 6.66 18.39 8.41
CA SER A 339 6.40 19.39 9.44
C SER A 339 6.11 18.72 10.77
N ALA A 340 6.10 19.48 11.87
CA ALA A 340 5.72 18.94 13.17
C ALA A 340 4.25 18.47 13.17
N GLU A 341 3.36 19.17 12.46
CA GLU A 341 1.94 18.83 12.36
C GLU A 341 1.69 17.45 11.75
N LEU A 342 2.59 16.98 10.89
CA LEU A 342 2.55 15.62 10.35
C LEU A 342 2.60 14.58 11.48
N PHE A 343 3.51 14.76 12.45
CA PHE A 343 3.69 13.79 13.53
C PHE A 343 2.62 13.88 14.63
N LEU A 344 1.87 14.98 14.69
CA LEU A 344 0.71 15.10 15.60
C LEU A 344 -0.46 14.16 15.23
N ARG A 345 -0.40 13.53 14.05
CA ARG A 345 -1.34 12.48 13.64
C ARG A 345 -1.12 11.17 14.42
N ILE A 346 0.10 10.96 14.91
CA ILE A 346 0.48 9.79 15.68
C ILE A 346 -0.06 9.93 17.11
N GLU A 347 -0.87 8.95 17.54
CA GLU A 347 -1.44 8.95 18.88
C GLU A 347 -0.32 8.83 19.94
N GLY A 348 -0.38 9.70 20.96
CA GLY A 348 0.62 9.76 22.04
C GLY A 348 1.78 10.73 21.78
N ILE A 349 1.89 11.32 20.58
CA ILE A 349 2.87 12.38 20.30
C ILE A 349 2.28 13.75 20.64
N ASP A 350 2.96 14.50 21.52
CA ASP A 350 2.63 15.89 21.82
C ASP A 350 3.38 16.87 20.89
N VAL A 351 3.00 18.15 20.94
CA VAL A 351 3.59 19.22 20.12
C VAL A 351 5.10 19.30 20.29
N LYS A 352 5.59 19.23 21.53
CA LYS A 352 7.02 19.30 21.84
C LYS A 352 7.79 18.14 21.21
N THR A 353 7.24 16.94 21.26
CA THR A 353 7.84 15.73 20.68
C THR A 353 7.82 15.81 19.16
N ALA A 354 6.71 16.23 18.57
CA ALA A 354 6.60 16.43 17.12
C ALA A 354 7.60 17.47 16.58
N GLU A 355 7.77 18.59 17.29
CA GLU A 355 8.79 19.59 16.99
C GLU A 355 10.19 19.00 17.09
N ALA A 356 10.48 18.24 18.15
CA ALA A 356 11.77 17.57 18.33
C ALA A 356 12.07 16.59 17.19
N VAL A 357 11.08 15.80 16.74
CA VAL A 357 11.21 14.90 15.58
C VAL A 357 11.61 15.68 14.35
N HIS A 358 10.87 16.74 14.01
CA HIS A 358 11.15 17.56 12.83
C HIS A 358 12.55 18.18 12.89
N GLN A 359 12.94 18.76 14.04
CA GLN A 359 14.27 19.35 14.21
C GLN A 359 15.39 18.30 14.13
N THR A 360 15.18 17.10 14.68
CA THR A 360 16.16 16.02 14.60
C THR A 360 16.35 15.53 13.16
N LEU A 361 15.27 15.37 12.38
CA LEU A 361 15.38 15.02 10.95
C LEU A 361 16.16 16.08 10.17
N LYS A 362 15.93 17.36 10.48
CA LYS A 362 16.66 18.48 9.89
C LYS A 362 18.14 18.49 10.27
N ALA A 363 18.45 18.31 11.55
CA ALA A 363 19.82 18.26 12.08
C ALA A 363 20.60 17.04 11.56
N ALA A 364 19.92 15.93 11.30
CA ALA A 364 20.47 14.74 10.64
C ALA A 364 20.61 14.90 9.10
N GLU A 365 20.36 16.10 8.58
CA GLU A 365 20.42 16.44 7.15
C GLU A 365 19.52 15.57 6.25
N LEU A 366 18.45 14.98 6.79
CA LEU A 366 17.50 14.18 6.03
C LEU A 366 16.48 15.04 5.27
N LEU A 367 16.31 16.28 5.72
CA LEU A 367 15.44 17.28 5.11
C LEU A 367 16.26 18.32 4.34
N ASN A 368 15.75 18.78 3.21
CA ASN A 368 16.35 19.86 2.42
C ASN A 368 16.01 21.26 2.98
N ALA A 369 16.45 22.32 2.31
CA ALA A 369 16.26 23.70 2.77
C ALA A 369 14.78 24.14 2.86
N THR A 370 13.87 23.39 2.22
CA THR A 370 12.42 23.60 2.21
C THR A 370 11.67 22.50 2.97
N ASP A 371 12.38 21.77 3.82
CA ASP A 371 11.88 20.70 4.68
C ASP A 371 11.30 19.46 3.96
N PHE A 372 11.57 19.27 2.66
CA PHE A 372 11.28 18.01 1.98
C PHE A 372 12.34 16.97 2.31
N LEU A 373 11.95 15.70 2.38
CA LEU A 373 12.88 14.58 2.42
C LEU A 373 13.83 14.63 1.21
N LYS A 374 15.12 14.42 1.44
CA LYS A 374 16.15 14.38 0.37
C LYS A 374 16.18 13.04 -0.36
N GLU A 375 15.86 11.98 0.35
CA GLU A 375 15.94 10.59 -0.09
C GLU A 375 14.71 9.83 0.40
N ASP A 376 14.46 8.67 -0.20
CA ASP A 376 13.37 7.80 0.21
C ASP A 376 13.54 7.34 1.67
N PRO A 377 12.55 7.58 2.56
CA PRO A 377 12.65 7.20 3.98
C PRO A 377 12.75 5.68 4.17
N ARG A 378 12.31 4.86 3.20
CA ARG A 378 12.52 3.40 3.20
C ARG A 378 13.99 3.02 3.04
N GLN A 379 14.71 3.77 2.22
CA GLN A 379 16.13 3.53 1.94
C GLN A 379 17.06 4.16 2.99
N THR A 380 16.51 5.03 3.85
CA THR A 380 17.27 5.79 4.85
C THR A 380 16.88 5.48 6.30
N SER A 381 16.19 4.36 6.54
CA SER A 381 15.82 3.89 7.89
C SER A 381 17.01 3.78 8.84
N THR A 382 18.16 3.34 8.34
CA THR A 382 19.42 3.29 9.10
C THR A 382 19.95 4.66 9.52
N LYS A 383 19.48 5.75 8.90
CA LYS A 383 19.84 7.14 9.26
C LYS A 383 18.81 7.75 10.22
N TRP A 384 17.52 7.68 9.88
CA TRP A 384 16.49 8.39 10.65
C TRP A 384 16.11 7.66 11.95
N MET A 385 16.06 6.32 11.96
CA MET A 385 15.65 5.59 13.17
C MET A 385 16.58 5.83 14.35
N PRO A 386 17.93 5.73 14.22
CA PRO A 386 18.82 5.99 15.35
C PRO A 386 18.73 7.44 15.84
N ALA A 387 18.53 8.39 14.92
CA ALA A 387 18.39 9.80 15.27
C ALA A 387 17.12 10.05 16.11
N LEU A 388 15.99 9.45 15.71
CA LEU A 388 14.72 9.61 16.42
C LEU A 388 14.68 8.83 17.74
N LYS A 389 15.36 7.68 17.85
CA LYS A 389 15.39 6.85 19.06
C LYS A 389 15.88 7.61 20.31
N ALA A 390 16.65 8.68 20.13
CA ALA A 390 17.14 9.52 21.22
C ALA A 390 16.07 10.48 21.80
N ILE A 391 14.91 10.64 21.16
CA ILE A 391 13.85 11.57 21.57
C ILE A 391 13.01 10.93 22.68
N PRO A 392 13.00 11.47 23.92
CA PRO A 392 12.29 10.84 25.04
C PRO A 392 10.78 10.70 24.81
N GLY A 393 10.16 11.64 24.09
CA GLY A 393 8.73 11.60 23.79
C GLY A 393 8.31 10.50 22.80
N LEU A 394 9.25 9.80 22.18
CA LEU A 394 8.98 8.62 21.36
C LEU A 394 9.09 7.31 22.15
N ALA A 395 9.32 7.38 23.46
CA ALA A 395 9.37 6.17 24.29
C ALA A 395 8.05 5.39 24.20
N GLY A 396 8.13 4.15 23.71
CA GLY A 396 6.95 3.29 23.50
C GLY A 396 6.30 3.41 22.12
N ILE A 397 6.73 4.35 21.29
CA ILE A 397 6.34 4.41 19.87
C ILE A 397 7.29 3.53 19.08
N SER A 398 6.74 2.59 18.31
CA SER A 398 7.54 1.78 17.38
C SER A 398 8.21 2.69 16.35
N LEU A 399 9.44 2.38 15.98
CA LEU A 399 10.15 2.98 14.84
C LEU A 399 10.49 1.94 13.78
N GLU A 400 9.96 0.72 13.91
CA GLU A 400 10.24 -0.37 12.98
C GLU A 400 9.81 0.00 11.55
N PRO A 401 10.67 -0.23 10.54
CA PRO A 401 10.29 -0.02 9.15
C PRO A 401 9.05 -0.85 8.77
N GLU A 402 8.27 -0.35 7.81
CA GLU A 402 7.10 -1.03 7.23
C GLU A 402 5.96 -1.35 8.23
N SER A 403 6.03 -0.86 9.47
CA SER A 403 5.04 -1.19 10.51
C SER A 403 4.93 -0.17 11.64
N SER A 404 5.60 0.97 11.55
CA SER A 404 5.53 2.02 12.57
C SER A 404 4.78 3.27 12.12
N PRO A 405 4.10 3.96 13.06
CA PRO A 405 3.47 5.25 12.79
C PRO A 405 4.43 6.29 12.20
N MET A 406 5.68 6.30 12.67
CA MET A 406 6.69 7.24 12.17
C MET A 406 7.07 6.96 10.71
N PHE A 407 7.20 5.69 10.36
CA PHE A 407 7.53 5.26 9.01
C PHE A 407 6.44 5.66 8.01
N GLU A 408 5.17 5.43 8.35
CA GLU A 408 4.03 5.82 7.53
C GLU A 408 4.03 7.32 7.24
N GLU A 409 4.14 8.16 8.27
CA GLU A 409 4.11 9.60 8.09
C GLU A 409 5.26 10.11 7.21
N LEU A 410 6.46 9.52 7.34
CA LEU A 410 7.59 9.86 6.47
C LEU A 410 7.35 9.41 5.01
N ASN A 411 6.85 8.20 4.77
CA ASN A 411 6.52 7.74 3.40
C ASN A 411 5.39 8.58 2.77
N LEU A 412 4.41 8.95 3.59
CA LEU A 412 3.31 9.82 3.21
C LEU A 412 3.83 11.20 2.78
N ALA A 413 4.83 11.74 3.47
CA ALA A 413 5.49 12.98 3.09
C ALA A 413 6.32 12.84 1.81
N TRP A 414 6.99 11.70 1.64
CA TRP A 414 7.75 11.37 0.42
C TRP A 414 6.83 11.14 -0.79
N ALA A 415 5.57 10.79 -0.58
CA ALA A 415 4.62 10.42 -1.63
C ALA A 415 5.11 9.24 -2.47
N ARG A 416 5.42 8.13 -1.81
CA ARG A 416 5.67 6.84 -2.45
C ARG A 416 4.99 5.71 -1.67
N HIS A 417 4.08 5.01 -2.35
CA HIS A 417 3.52 3.73 -1.91
C HIS A 417 3.05 3.71 -0.44
N GLU A 418 2.27 4.71 -0.02
CA GLU A 418 1.72 4.77 1.34
C GLU A 418 0.21 5.03 1.35
N LEU A 419 -0.49 4.49 2.35
CA LEU A 419 -1.90 4.81 2.59
C LEU A 419 -2.05 6.31 2.88
N ILE A 420 -3.16 6.92 2.46
CA ILE A 420 -3.44 8.33 2.73
C ILE A 420 -4.90 8.60 3.09
N SER A 421 -5.09 9.37 4.15
CA SER A 421 -6.39 9.77 4.69
C SER A 421 -6.81 11.20 4.36
N ASP A 422 -5.88 12.05 3.87
CA ASP A 422 -6.07 13.50 3.69
C ASP A 422 -7.23 13.89 2.77
N HIS A 423 -7.51 13.04 1.79
CA HIS A 423 -8.53 13.29 0.78
C HIS A 423 -9.81 12.51 1.03
N LEU A 424 -9.95 11.84 2.17
CA LEU A 424 -11.09 10.99 2.40
C LEU A 424 -12.42 11.76 2.37
N ASP A 425 -12.49 12.98 2.90
CA ASP A 425 -13.73 13.76 2.84
C ASP A 425 -14.14 14.09 1.41
N GLU A 426 -13.17 14.47 0.56
CA GLU A 426 -13.38 14.68 -0.88
C GLU A 426 -13.88 13.40 -1.57
N VAL A 427 -13.27 12.26 -1.24
CA VAL A 427 -13.64 10.95 -1.78
C VAL A 427 -15.05 10.54 -1.35
N LEU A 428 -15.40 10.70 -0.09
CA LEU A 428 -16.72 10.35 0.44
C LEU A 428 -17.81 11.28 -0.14
N ASP A 429 -17.52 12.56 -0.34
CA ASP A 429 -18.41 13.49 -1.05
C ASP A 429 -18.66 13.04 -2.49
N TRP A 430 -17.60 12.62 -3.18
CA TRP A 430 -17.69 12.11 -4.54
C TRP A 430 -18.52 10.82 -4.61
N LEU A 431 -18.29 9.86 -3.71
CA LEU A 431 -19.06 8.60 -3.63
C LEU A 431 -20.55 8.85 -3.35
N ASP A 432 -20.85 9.75 -2.40
CA ASP A 432 -22.23 10.14 -2.05
C ASP A 432 -22.96 10.82 -3.22
N ALA A 433 -22.26 11.65 -3.99
CA ALA A 433 -22.83 12.31 -5.16
C ALA A 433 -23.19 11.28 -6.25
N ARG A 434 -22.29 10.34 -6.53
CA ARG A 434 -22.50 9.32 -7.57
C ARG A 434 -23.63 8.36 -7.28
N ARG A 435 -23.84 8.02 -6.01
CA ARG A 435 -24.98 7.18 -5.59
C ARG A 435 -26.32 7.89 -5.81
N ARG A 436 -26.41 9.18 -5.49
CA ARG A 436 -27.66 9.95 -5.62
C ARG A 436 -28.11 10.12 -7.08
N ASP A 437 -27.16 10.12 -8.01
CA ASP A 437 -27.48 10.31 -9.42
C ASP A 437 -28.16 9.10 -10.06
N GLY A 438 -28.05 7.89 -9.49
CA GLY A 438 -28.91 6.70 -9.72
C GLY A 438 -29.12 6.26 -11.19
N SER A 439 -28.47 6.92 -12.13
CA SER A 439 -28.68 6.85 -13.57
C SER A 439 -27.47 7.52 -14.22
N ALA A 440 -26.94 6.91 -15.28
CA ALA A 440 -25.79 7.39 -16.03
C ALA A 440 -26.08 8.68 -16.84
N LYS A 441 -26.77 9.67 -16.27
CA LYS A 441 -27.02 10.97 -16.89
C LYS A 441 -26.36 12.11 -16.12
N LEU A 442 -25.19 12.46 -16.64
CA LEU A 442 -24.66 13.81 -16.79
C LEU A 442 -24.63 14.71 -15.55
N LEU A 443 -23.52 14.67 -14.81
CA LEU A 443 -22.98 15.89 -14.21
C LEU A 443 -21.75 16.32 -15.02
N ALA A 444 -21.92 17.42 -15.76
CA ALA A 444 -20.82 18.28 -16.16
C ALA A 444 -20.03 18.71 -14.90
N PRO A 445 -18.72 19.01 -15.00
CA PRO A 445 -17.88 19.32 -13.85
C PRO A 445 -18.54 20.34 -12.94
N LEU A 446 -18.67 19.97 -11.66
CA LEU A 446 -19.26 20.82 -10.63
C LEU A 446 -18.51 22.16 -10.62
N LYS A 447 -19.20 23.24 -11.00
CA LYS A 447 -18.63 24.60 -10.90
C LYS A 447 -18.34 24.92 -9.43
N PRO A 448 -17.25 25.66 -9.11
CA PRO A 448 -16.75 25.90 -7.74
C PRO A 448 -17.72 26.58 -6.76
N ARG A 449 -18.90 27.02 -7.21
CA ARG A 449 -19.81 27.85 -6.41
C ARG A 449 -20.63 27.10 -5.36
N ARG A 450 -20.65 25.76 -5.36
CA ARG A 450 -21.39 24.99 -4.32
C ARG A 450 -20.55 24.60 -3.11
N LEU A 451 -19.22 24.68 -3.16
CA LEU A 451 -18.37 24.45 -1.98
C LEU A 451 -18.44 25.62 -0.98
N LEU A 452 -18.67 26.86 -1.44
CA LEU A 452 -18.66 28.03 -0.55
C LEU A 452 -19.80 28.06 0.48
N ARG A 453 -20.93 27.37 0.23
CA ARG A 453 -22.09 27.42 1.14
C ARG A 453 -21.96 26.48 2.34
N TYR A 454 -21.03 25.53 2.31
CA TYR A 454 -20.73 24.66 3.46
C TYR A 454 -19.55 25.14 4.31
N MET A 455 -18.84 26.20 3.88
CA MET A 455 -17.66 26.73 4.59
C MET A 455 -17.93 28.02 5.39
N LEU A 456 -19.16 28.56 5.38
CA LEU A 456 -19.44 29.89 5.93
C LEU A 456 -20.65 29.98 6.88
N ASN A 457 -21.20 28.86 7.36
CA ASN A 457 -22.25 28.90 8.38
C ASN A 457 -21.76 28.27 9.69
N ASP A 458 -20.84 28.97 10.35
CA ASP A 458 -20.56 28.91 11.78
C ASP A 458 -20.38 30.36 12.25
N ASP A 459 -21.48 31.11 12.33
CA ASP A 459 -21.65 32.24 13.25
C ASP A 459 -23.05 32.82 13.08
N ASP A 460 -24.00 32.39 13.91
CA ASP A 460 -25.22 33.17 14.20
C ASP A 460 -25.82 32.72 15.54
N SER A 461 -24.99 32.72 16.59
CA SER A 461 -25.46 32.61 17.98
C SER A 461 -24.81 33.63 18.92
N LEU A 462 -24.62 34.87 18.43
CA LEU A 462 -24.42 36.06 19.27
C LEU A 462 -25.09 37.28 18.62
N ARG A 463 -26.42 37.39 18.74
CA ARG A 463 -27.20 38.62 19.00
C ARG A 463 -28.69 38.34 19.14
#